data_AF-W0TGT9-F1
#
_entry.id   AF-W0TGT9-F1
#
_cell.length_a   1.000
_cell.length_b   1.000
_cell.length_c   1.000
_cell.angle_alpha   90.00
_cell.angle_beta   90.00
_cell.angle_gamma   90.00
#
_symmetry.space_group_name_H-M   'P 1'
#
loop_
_entity.id
_entity.type
_entity.pdbx_description
1 polymer ?
#
loop_
_entity_poly.entity_id
_entity_poly.type
_entity_poly.pdbx_seq_one_letter_code
_entity_poly.pdbx_strand_id
1 'polypeptide(L)'
;MIVGVHYVQQLERETLHQGPIKDAQRMKEKRLARENAGGVDPEKERQRMVNKSEHEYQLELRKKYEQMQPLSGEVRTKDDELVELKK
;
A
#
# COMPACT_ATOMS: atom_id res chain seq x y z
N MET A 1 21.37 43.21 16.53
CA MET A 1 21.15 42.50 15.24
C MET A 1 20.43 41.18 15.54
N ILE A 2 19.11 41.23 15.81
CA ILE A 2 18.30 40.09 16.28
C ILE A 2 17.08 39.85 15.37
N VAL A 3 16.68 40.89 14.61
CA VAL A 3 15.50 40.89 13.72
C VAL A 3 15.65 39.93 12.53
N GLY A 4 16.85 39.83 11.95
CA GLY A 4 17.10 38.94 10.80
C GLY A 4 16.98 37.44 11.15
N VAL A 5 17.41 37.05 12.35
CA VAL A 5 17.34 35.65 12.81
C VAL A 5 15.90 35.20 12.99
N HIS A 6 15.04 36.07 13.53
CA HIS A 6 13.62 35.77 13.73
C HIS A 6 12.87 35.64 12.40
N TYR A 7 13.21 36.48 11.42
CA TYR A 7 12.64 36.39 10.07
C TYR A 7 13.01 35.08 9.38
N VAL A 8 14.28 34.66 9.44
CA VAL A 8 14.73 33.39 8.85
C VAL A 8 14.06 32.20 9.55
N GLN A 9 13.95 32.22 10.87
CA GLN A 9 13.28 31.16 11.64
C GLN A 9 11.78 31.05 11.34
N GLN A 10 11.11 32.17 11.06
CA GLN A 10 9.71 32.17 10.63
C GLN A 10 9.56 31.56 9.23
N LEU A 11 10.42 31.93 8.28
CA LEU A 11 10.42 31.35 6.93
C LEU A 11 10.71 29.85 6.92
N GLU A 12 11.64 29.39 7.76
CA GLU A 12 11.93 27.96 7.92
C GLU A 12 10.73 27.18 8.49
N ARG A 13 10.02 27.74 9.48
CA ARG A 13 8.78 27.13 10.00
C ARG A 13 7.66 27.11 8.97
N GLU A 14 7.47 28.21 8.25
CA GLU A 14 6.45 28.32 7.22
C GLU A 14 6.70 27.33 6.07
N THR A 15 7.96 27.10 5.69
CA THR A 15 8.33 26.13 4.64
C THR A 15 8.29 24.69 5.12
N LEU A 16 8.62 24.41 6.39
CA LEU A 16 8.57 23.07 6.99
C LEU A 16 7.13 22.53 7.08
N HIS A 17 6.15 23.40 7.38
CA HIS A 17 4.73 23.03 7.45
C HIS A 17 4.03 22.94 6.09
N GLN A 18 4.71 23.30 4.99
CA GLN A 18 4.14 23.22 3.65
C GLN A 18 4.11 21.79 3.08
N GLY A 19 4.80 20.82 3.66
CA GLY A 19 4.82 19.44 3.14
C GLY A 19 3.40 18.85 2.99
N PRO A 20 2.68 18.63 4.09
CA PRO A 20 1.33 18.07 4.05
C PRO A 20 0.31 18.93 3.28
N ILE A 21 0.45 20.25 3.34
CA ILE A 21 -0.46 21.21 2.67
C ILE A 21 -0.24 21.19 1.14
N LYS A 22 1.01 21.24 0.68
CA LYS A 22 1.36 21.13 -0.74
C LYS A 22 1.05 19.74 -1.28
N ASP A 23 1.22 18.69 -0.48
CA ASP A 23 0.84 17.33 -0.88
C ASP A 23 -0.68 17.18 -1.04
N ALA A 24 -1.47 17.77 -0.13
CA ALA A 24 -2.93 17.81 -0.26
C ALA A 24 -3.39 18.59 -1.50
N GLN A 25 -2.74 19.73 -1.80
CA GLN A 25 -3.01 20.50 -3.02
C GLN A 25 -2.63 19.72 -4.28
N ARG A 26 -1.44 19.10 -4.31
CA ARG A 26 -0.98 18.24 -5.43
C ARG A 26 -1.95 17.08 -5.70
N MET A 27 -2.47 16.46 -4.65
CA MET A 27 -3.44 15.38 -4.78
C MET A 27 -4.81 15.86 -5.26
N LYS A 28 -5.27 17.03 -4.81
CA LYS A 28 -6.50 17.67 -5.31
C LYS A 28 -6.36 18.06 -6.79
N GLU A 29 -5.26 18.69 -7.18
CA GLU A 29 -4.96 19.04 -8.57
C GLU A 29 -4.88 17.81 -9.47
N LYS A 30 -4.19 16.75 -9.02
CA LYS A 30 -4.12 15.46 -9.74
C LYS A 30 -5.51 14.83 -9.90
N ARG A 31 -6.39 14.98 -8.91
CA ARG A 31 -7.77 14.50 -8.98
C ARG A 31 -8.62 15.33 -9.95
N LEU A 32 -8.57 16.66 -9.85
CA LEU A 32 -9.24 17.58 -10.77
C LEU A 32 -8.75 17.40 -12.21
N ALA A 33 -7.45 17.20 -12.43
CA ALA A 33 -6.90 16.92 -13.75
C ALA A 33 -7.42 15.58 -14.33
N ARG A 34 -7.62 14.56 -13.49
CA ARG A 34 -8.24 13.30 -13.90
C ARG A 34 -9.72 13.44 -14.21
N GLU A 35 -10.44 14.26 -13.44
CA GLU A 35 -11.87 14.54 -13.64
C GLU A 35 -12.09 15.37 -14.92
N ASN A 36 -11.26 16.39 -15.16
CA ASN A 36 -11.32 17.26 -16.35
C ASN A 36 -10.82 16.57 -17.63
N ALA A 37 -9.93 15.58 -17.52
CA ALA A 37 -9.48 14.76 -18.65
C ALA A 37 -10.53 13.74 -19.13
N GLY A 38 -11.73 13.73 -18.53
CA GLY A 38 -12.93 13.13 -19.14
C GLY A 38 -12.90 11.62 -19.35
N GLY A 39 -12.08 10.85 -18.63
CA GLY A 39 -12.08 9.41 -18.80
C GLY A 39 -11.22 8.67 -17.78
N VAL A 40 -11.84 7.71 -17.09
CA VAL A 40 -11.10 6.57 -16.56
C VAL A 40 -10.52 5.86 -17.77
N ASP A 41 -9.19 5.88 -17.89
CA ASP A 41 -8.47 5.14 -18.92
C ASP A 41 -8.95 3.67 -18.92
N PRO A 42 -9.60 3.17 -19.99
CA PRO A 42 -10.26 1.87 -20.00
C PRO A 42 -9.27 0.73 -19.71
N GLU A 43 -8.00 0.91 -20.06
CA GLU A 43 -6.91 -0.01 -19.73
C GLU A 43 -6.67 -0.07 -18.21
N LYS A 44 -6.72 1.06 -17.51
CA LYS A 44 -6.55 1.10 -16.05
C LYS A 44 -7.73 0.47 -15.32
N GLU A 45 -8.94 0.58 -15.86
CA GLU A 45 -10.12 -0.06 -15.28
C GLU A 45 -10.07 -1.58 -15.45
N ARG A 46 -9.70 -2.06 -16.63
CA ARG A 46 -9.44 -3.48 -16.89
C ARG A 46 -8.38 -4.04 -15.95
N GLN A 47 -7.26 -3.33 -15.80
CA GLN A 47 -6.19 -3.76 -14.88
C GLN A 47 -6.67 -3.83 -13.43
N ARG A 48 -7.50 -2.87 -12.97
CA ARG A 48 -8.08 -2.93 -11.62
C ARG A 48 -8.98 -4.14 -11.44
N MET A 49 -9.79 -4.47 -12.43
CA MET A 49 -10.67 -5.65 -12.38
C MET A 49 -9.87 -6.96 -12.33
N VAL A 50 -8.83 -7.08 -13.17
CA VAL A 50 -7.94 -8.26 -13.17
C VAL A 50 -7.25 -8.41 -11.80
N ASN A 51 -6.64 -7.33 -11.30
CA ASN A 51 -5.97 -7.34 -9.98
C ASN A 51 -6.92 -7.74 -8.85
N LYS A 52 -8.17 -7.28 -8.90
CA LYS A 52 -9.19 -7.63 -7.90
C LYS A 52 -9.54 -9.12 -7.97
N SER A 53 -9.77 -9.65 -9.17
CA SER A 53 -10.08 -11.07 -9.37
C SER A 53 -8.93 -11.98 -8.95
N GLU A 54 -7.68 -11.59 -9.22
CA GLU A 54 -6.49 -12.34 -8.82
C GLU A 54 -6.34 -12.37 -7.29
N HIS A 55 -6.55 -11.24 -6.62
CA HIS A 55 -6.52 -11.16 -5.17
C HIS A 55 -7.61 -12.03 -4.51
N GLU A 56 -8.82 -12.01 -5.05
CA GLU A 56 -9.92 -12.87 -4.58
C GLU A 56 -9.56 -14.36 -4.74
N TYR A 57 -8.99 -14.76 -5.87
CA TYR A 57 -8.53 -16.12 -6.10
C TYR A 57 -7.42 -16.55 -5.11
N GLN A 58 -6.45 -15.67 -4.85
CA GLN A 58 -5.40 -15.94 -3.85
C GLN A 58 -5.97 -16.14 -2.44
N LEU A 59 -6.96 -15.34 -2.05
CA LEU A 59 -7.65 -15.50 -0.76
C LEU A 59 -8.39 -16.84 -0.68
N GLU A 60 -9.06 -17.25 -1.74
CA GLU A 60 -9.74 -18.55 -1.79
C GLU A 60 -8.76 -19.72 -1.69
N LEU A 61 -7.65 -19.67 -2.42
CA LEU A 61 -6.59 -20.67 -2.32
C LEU A 61 -6.05 -20.75 -0.90
N ARG A 62 -5.75 -19.60 -0.29
CA ARG A 62 -5.28 -19.55 1.09
C ARG A 62 -6.26 -20.21 2.04
N LYS A 63 -7.55 -19.90 1.95
CA LYS A 63 -8.60 -20.55 2.76
C LYS A 63 -8.65 -22.06 2.54
N LYS A 64 -8.59 -22.52 1.29
CA LYS A 64 -8.59 -23.96 0.95
C LYS A 64 -7.40 -24.68 1.56
N TYR A 65 -6.21 -24.10 1.47
CA TYR A 65 -4.99 -24.70 2.04
C TYR A 65 -4.96 -24.63 3.57
N GLU A 66 -5.44 -23.53 4.18
CA GLU A 66 -5.62 -23.43 5.63
C GLU A 66 -6.62 -24.47 6.17
N GLN A 67 -7.63 -24.83 5.39
CA GLN A 67 -8.60 -25.87 5.75
C GLN A 67 -8.08 -27.30 5.54
N MET A 68 -7.35 -27.56 4.45
CA MET A 68 -6.79 -28.89 4.15
C MET A 68 -5.57 -29.23 5.00
N GLN A 69 -4.81 -28.23 5.42
CA GLN A 69 -3.64 -28.42 6.27
C GLN A 69 -3.72 -27.41 7.43
N PRO A 70 -3.97 -27.85 8.68
CA PRO A 70 -3.64 -26.99 9.79
C PRO A 70 -2.14 -26.67 9.66
N LEU A 71 -1.79 -25.37 9.63
CA LEU A 71 -0.41 -24.89 9.72
C LEU A 71 0.14 -25.20 11.13
N SER A 72 0.07 -26.45 11.59
CA SER A 72 0.57 -26.93 12.88
C SER A 72 2.09 -26.83 12.98
N GLY A 73 2.77 -26.42 11.90
CA GLY A 73 4.23 -26.39 11.82
C GLY A 73 4.85 -27.79 11.77
N GLU A 74 4.02 -28.84 11.72
CA GLU A 74 4.45 -30.23 11.68
C GLU A 74 4.72 -30.65 10.22
N VAL A 75 5.99 -30.64 9.84
CA VAL A 75 6.42 -31.19 8.55
C VAL A 75 6.63 -32.69 8.73
N ARG A 76 5.83 -33.51 8.04
CA ARG A 76 5.98 -34.97 8.03
C ARG A 76 6.71 -35.44 6.78
N THR A 77 7.65 -36.37 6.93
CA THR A 77 8.33 -37.02 5.80
C THR A 77 7.44 -38.12 5.19
N LYS A 78 7.89 -38.72 4.09
CA LYS A 78 7.19 -39.81 3.38
C LYS A 78 6.92 -41.04 4.28
N ASP A 79 7.67 -41.16 5.37
CA ASP A 79 7.58 -42.23 6.37
C ASP A 79 6.77 -41.80 7.62
N ASP A 80 6.03 -40.69 7.52
CA ASP A 80 5.18 -40.10 8.57
C ASP A 80 5.95 -39.66 9.83
N GLU A 81 7.27 -39.47 9.74
CA GLU A 81 8.11 -38.97 10.83
C GLU A 81 8.03 -37.45 10.96
N LEU A 82 7.94 -36.97 12.20
CA LEU A 82 7.77 -35.55 12.54
C LEU A 82 9.13 -34.85 12.58
N VAL A 83 9.34 -33.89 11.67
CA VAL A 83 10.58 -33.11 11.62
C VAL A 83 10.47 -31.93 12.59
N GLU A 84 11.14 -32.02 13.73
CA GLU A 84 11.24 -30.89 14.66
C GLU A 84 12.10 -29.78 14.05
N LEU A 85 11.47 -28.66 13.68
CA LEU A 85 12.15 -27.43 13.31
C LEU A 85 12.80 -26.84 14.57
N LYS A 86 14.10 -27.11 14.78
CA LYS A 86 14.90 -26.42 15.81
C LYS A 86 14.92 -24.92 15.47
N LYS A 87 14.42 -24.12 16.41
CA LYS A 87 14.46 -22.65 16.39
C LYS A 87 15.88 -22.10 16.41
#